data_AF-R7T0I6-F1
#
_entry.id   AF-R7T0I6-F1
#
_cell.length_a   1.000
_cell.length_b   1.000
_cell.length_c   1.000
_cell.angle_alpha   90.00
_cell.angle_beta   90.00
_cell.angle_gamma   90.00
#
_symmetry.space_group_name_H-M   'P 1'
#
loop_
_entity.id
_entity.type
_entity.pdbx_description
1 polymer ?
#
loop_
_entity_poly.entity_id
_entity_poly.type
_entity_poly.pdbx_seq_one_letter_code
_entity_poly.pdbx_strand_id
1 'polypeptide(L)'
;MIVDKSQLPGDEVEIPGDAPPSYDALEGVPPAATAGDAKAGPSNQPLSSPSSSFASYPPSVGHGRGRGIKRGGSAWFNFGPSGRAAREVRTTVLGLLRDLVKHTDWNGAFGVLESCADVCRSYDLSLSSLLQEPSVEGHTPIYWAIINRPNPPESDGPDLVSALLSHAAPLTDATVDEIRLACLHTSDHTLFQELRRSPAFSPLTGTEEILLGRSVPVDDVDVEDVTEDEGAFVAKFRIPLFQKRMRISGSIRLEFIAKGRLWELSFIVAAKEYDKRFGHRHFKAGSWVIRLGLLPHSPPTCIDSRLVIEDPRSRGQDALQQPATPSSYAGLPTSLSEAVMAGDDDPATPASPSSSTPRPRPRVELRLETREQLVAPRQWEQGSQIVMALEESALANSLQYNGCPYLDPDGSLIARLEAKLGPPGSDCVIC
;
A
#
# COMPACT_ATOMS: atom_id res chain seq x y z
N MET A 1 -24.53 21.56 -42.78
CA MET A 1 -23.77 21.49 -44.05
C MET A 1 -22.42 20.90 -43.72
N ILE A 2 -22.30 19.59 -43.92
CA ILE A 2 -21.09 18.82 -43.66
C ILE A 2 -20.33 18.81 -44.99
N VAL A 3 -19.10 19.33 -44.98
CA VAL A 3 -18.24 19.39 -46.17
C VAL A 3 -17.32 18.17 -46.13
N ASP A 4 -17.57 17.22 -47.02
CA ASP A 4 -16.72 16.06 -47.24
C ASP A 4 -15.33 16.46 -47.74
N LYS A 5 -14.30 15.97 -47.07
CA LYS A 5 -12.89 16.23 -47.38
C LYS A 5 -12.36 15.08 -48.24
N SER A 6 -12.03 15.38 -49.49
CA SER A 6 -11.46 14.45 -50.47
C SER A 6 -10.06 13.98 -50.08
N GLN A 7 -9.81 12.66 -50.15
CA GLN A 7 -8.50 12.02 -49.96
C GLN A 7 -7.60 12.27 -51.17
N LEU A 8 -6.32 12.62 -50.91
CA LEU A 8 -5.28 12.77 -51.93
C LEU A 8 -4.57 11.43 -52.18
N PRO A 9 -4.29 11.05 -53.44
CA PRO A 9 -3.55 9.86 -53.80
C PRO A 9 -2.04 10.14 -53.86
N GLY A 10 -1.21 9.29 -53.25
CA GLY A 10 0.22 9.22 -53.58
C GLY A 10 1.22 9.12 -52.44
N ASP A 11 1.00 8.26 -51.44
CA ASP A 11 2.06 7.90 -50.49
C ASP A 11 2.09 6.36 -50.29
N GLU A 12 2.48 5.66 -51.35
CA GLU A 12 2.99 4.29 -51.26
C GLU A 12 4.50 4.36 -51.51
N VAL A 13 5.28 4.47 -50.42
CA VAL A 13 6.71 4.20 -50.44
C VAL A 13 6.92 2.89 -49.70
N GLU A 14 7.09 1.82 -50.48
CA GLU A 14 7.60 0.53 -50.01
C GLU A 14 9.00 0.73 -49.42
N ILE A 15 9.16 0.48 -48.12
CA ILE A 15 10.47 0.37 -47.46
C ILE A 15 10.80 -1.12 -47.38
N PRO A 16 11.81 -1.63 -48.11
CA PRO A 16 12.20 -3.03 -48.03
C PRO A 16 12.90 -3.35 -46.71
N GLY A 17 12.37 -4.38 -46.04
CA GLY A 17 12.94 -5.21 -44.99
C GLY A 17 14.32 -4.87 -44.40
N ASP A 18 14.29 -4.43 -43.15
CA ASP A 18 15.36 -4.69 -42.17
C ASP A 18 14.75 -4.90 -40.78
N ALA A 19 14.06 -6.03 -40.62
CA ALA A 19 13.62 -6.50 -39.31
C ALA A 19 14.62 -7.55 -38.81
N PRO A 20 15.18 -7.42 -37.60
CA PRO A 20 16.07 -8.42 -37.04
C PRO A 20 15.36 -9.76 -36.83
N PRO A 21 16.08 -10.90 -36.94
CA PRO A 21 15.50 -12.23 -36.83
C PRO A 21 14.81 -12.46 -35.48
N SER A 22 13.65 -13.11 -35.52
CA SER A 22 12.89 -13.53 -34.34
C SER A 22 13.65 -14.60 -33.54
N TYR A 23 13.77 -14.42 -32.23
CA TYR A 23 14.48 -15.30 -31.29
C TYR A 23 13.71 -16.59 -30.89
N ASP A 24 12.72 -17.02 -31.68
CA ASP A 24 11.88 -18.19 -31.35
C ASP A 24 12.44 -19.54 -31.85
N ALA A 25 13.72 -19.61 -32.25
CA ALA A 25 14.32 -20.82 -32.84
C ALA A 25 15.21 -21.64 -31.90
N LEU A 26 14.98 -21.64 -30.58
CA LEU A 26 15.78 -22.42 -29.61
C LEU A 26 14.97 -23.36 -28.70
N GLU A 27 13.84 -23.89 -29.15
CA GLU A 27 13.24 -25.09 -28.56
C GLU A 27 13.62 -26.32 -29.40
N GLY A 28 14.60 -27.11 -28.93
CA GLY A 28 14.92 -28.38 -29.58
C GLY A 28 16.28 -29.01 -29.31
N VAL A 29 17.03 -28.60 -28.28
CA VAL A 29 18.30 -29.26 -27.94
C VAL A 29 18.06 -30.38 -26.91
N PRO A 30 18.25 -31.67 -27.25
CA PRO A 30 18.16 -32.78 -26.31
C PRO A 30 19.35 -32.76 -25.32
N PRO A 31 19.17 -33.23 -24.08
CA PRO A 31 20.23 -33.22 -23.07
C PRO A 31 21.33 -34.21 -23.43
N ALA A 32 22.52 -33.69 -23.72
CA ALA A 32 23.73 -34.51 -23.84
C ALA A 32 24.13 -35.02 -22.44
N ALA A 33 24.19 -36.34 -22.31
CA ALA A 33 24.72 -37.03 -21.15
C ALA A 33 26.22 -36.74 -20.99
N THR A 34 26.61 -36.09 -19.91
CA THR A 34 28.02 -36.03 -19.50
C THR A 34 28.32 -37.19 -18.57
N ALA A 35 29.01 -38.17 -19.15
CA ALA A 35 29.75 -39.21 -18.46
C ALA A 35 30.74 -38.61 -17.46
N GLY A 36 30.88 -39.29 -16.33
CA GLY A 36 31.81 -38.92 -15.28
C GLY A 36 33.26 -39.09 -15.71
N ASP A 37 34.12 -38.24 -15.15
CA ASP A 37 35.53 -38.55 -15.06
C ASP A 37 35.98 -38.32 -13.62
N ALA A 38 36.44 -39.40 -13.01
CA ALA A 38 36.96 -39.44 -11.66
C ALA A 38 38.47 -39.23 -11.74
N LYS A 39 38.99 -38.19 -11.08
CA LYS A 39 40.42 -38.17 -10.75
C LYS A 39 40.68 -37.54 -9.38
N ALA A 40 41.44 -38.31 -8.62
CA ALA A 40 41.77 -38.15 -7.22
C ALA A 40 42.49 -36.83 -6.88
N GLY A 41 42.40 -36.44 -5.61
CA GLY A 41 43.20 -35.38 -4.97
C GLY A 41 44.71 -35.66 -4.95
N PRO A 42 45.54 -34.86 -4.24
CA PRO A 42 45.31 -34.53 -2.82
C PRO A 42 45.74 -33.11 -2.39
N SER A 43 45.51 -32.84 -1.10
CA SER A 43 46.38 -32.06 -0.18
C SER A 43 45.86 -30.73 0.36
N ASN A 44 45.58 -30.78 1.67
CA ASN A 44 45.59 -29.75 2.70
C ASN A 44 46.44 -28.49 2.40
N GLN A 45 45.84 -27.31 2.54
CA GLN A 45 46.41 -26.15 3.25
C GLN A 45 45.30 -25.25 3.83
N PRO A 46 45.45 -24.70 5.04
CA PRO A 46 44.52 -23.74 5.62
C PRO A 46 44.86 -22.31 5.15
N LEU A 47 43.84 -21.60 4.63
CA LEU A 47 43.96 -20.17 4.31
C LEU A 47 43.43 -19.34 5.48
N SER A 48 44.36 -18.59 6.06
CA SER A 48 44.20 -17.63 7.13
C SER A 48 43.36 -16.42 6.69
N SER A 49 42.40 -16.03 7.52
CA SER A 49 41.67 -14.77 7.42
C SER A 49 42.57 -13.56 7.68
N PRO A 50 42.40 -12.43 6.98
CA PRO A 50 43.09 -11.19 7.32
C PRO A 50 42.44 -10.54 8.55
N SER A 51 43.22 -10.44 9.62
CA SER A 51 42.96 -9.64 10.81
C SER A 51 43.12 -8.15 10.48
N SER A 52 42.03 -7.38 10.55
CA SER A 52 42.09 -5.91 10.57
C SER A 52 42.12 -5.42 12.01
N SER A 53 43.32 -5.19 12.54
CA SER A 53 43.57 -4.53 13.82
C SER A 53 44.44 -3.31 13.55
N PHE A 54 43.90 -2.09 13.68
CA PHE A 54 44.57 -0.79 13.90
C PHE A 54 43.45 0.28 13.88
N ALA A 55 43.38 1.33 14.69
CA ALA A 55 44.19 1.78 15.81
C ALA A 55 43.44 2.92 16.56
N SER A 56 43.83 3.11 17.82
CA SER A 56 44.07 4.39 18.51
C SER A 56 42.94 5.42 18.70
N TYR A 57 42.48 5.47 19.95
CA TYR A 57 42.00 6.66 20.65
C TYR A 57 43.00 7.83 20.56
N PRO A 58 42.54 9.09 20.42
CA PRO A 58 43.33 10.25 20.81
C PRO A 58 43.03 10.65 22.28
N PRO A 59 44.02 11.19 23.01
CA PRO A 59 43.88 11.57 24.40
C PRO A 59 43.20 12.93 24.56
N SER A 60 42.42 13.06 25.63
CA SER A 60 41.92 14.32 26.14
C SER A 60 43.00 15.01 26.98
N VAL A 61 43.51 16.18 26.56
CA VAL A 61 44.06 17.20 27.47
C VAL A 61 43.99 18.58 26.79
N GLY A 62 43.55 19.61 27.53
CA GLY A 62 44.18 20.93 27.41
C GLY A 62 43.25 22.12 27.27
N HIS A 63 42.94 22.76 28.40
CA HIS A 63 42.58 24.17 28.45
C HIS A 63 43.65 25.05 27.79
N GLY A 64 43.24 25.82 26.79
CA GLY A 64 44.07 26.85 26.16
C GLY A 64 43.25 28.10 25.87
N ARG A 65 43.39 29.11 26.73
CA ARG A 65 43.01 30.50 26.43
C ARG A 65 43.83 30.97 25.23
N GLY A 66 43.17 31.19 24.09
CA GLY A 66 43.80 31.67 22.85
C GLY A 66 43.02 32.86 22.28
N ARG A 67 43.69 34.01 22.24
CA ARG A 67 43.23 35.29 21.70
C ARG A 67 42.88 35.23 20.21
N GLY A 68 41.74 35.84 19.87
CA GLY A 68 41.58 36.78 18.76
C GLY A 68 42.11 36.40 17.39
N ILE A 69 41.29 35.74 16.58
CA ILE A 69 41.40 35.77 15.12
C ILE A 69 40.17 36.49 14.57
N LYS A 70 40.47 37.52 13.77
CA LYS A 70 39.56 38.54 13.26
C LYS A 70 38.53 37.94 12.31
N ARG A 71 37.30 38.44 12.44
CA ARG A 71 36.18 38.37 11.49
C ARG A 71 36.67 38.45 10.03
N GLY A 72 36.69 37.32 9.33
CA GLY A 72 36.67 37.27 7.87
C GLY A 72 35.22 37.40 7.42
N GLY A 73 34.90 38.55 6.83
CA GLY A 73 33.56 38.97 6.46
C GLY A 73 32.81 37.93 5.63
N SER A 74 31.62 37.64 6.12
CA SER A 74 30.52 37.01 5.42
C SER A 74 30.36 37.53 3.99
N ALA A 75 30.61 36.66 3.01
CA ALA A 75 30.18 36.83 1.63
C ALA A 75 28.64 36.79 1.59
N TRP A 76 28.02 37.91 1.91
CA TRP A 76 26.58 38.14 1.76
C TRP A 76 26.28 38.29 0.28
N PHE A 77 25.94 37.16 -0.34
CA PHE A 77 25.02 37.02 -1.45
C PHE A 77 24.99 38.16 -2.48
N ASN A 78 25.73 37.98 -3.58
CA ASN A 78 25.37 38.60 -4.85
C ASN A 78 24.06 37.98 -5.35
N PHE A 79 22.92 38.47 -4.85
CA PHE A 79 21.63 38.29 -5.52
C PHE A 79 21.68 39.12 -6.80
N GLY A 80 22.14 38.51 -7.90
CA GLY A 80 21.99 39.10 -9.22
C GLY A 80 20.52 39.39 -9.52
N PRO A 81 20.22 40.22 -10.55
CA PRO A 81 18.85 40.53 -10.98
C PRO A 81 17.95 39.29 -11.16
N SER A 82 18.53 38.15 -11.53
CA SER A 82 17.85 36.86 -11.65
C SER A 82 17.21 36.36 -10.35
N GLY A 83 17.84 36.60 -9.20
CA GLY A 83 17.32 36.16 -7.91
C GLY A 83 16.06 36.91 -7.46
N ARG A 84 15.87 38.15 -7.90
CA ARG A 84 14.63 38.91 -7.64
C ARG A 84 13.50 38.40 -8.52
N ALA A 85 13.76 38.24 -9.82
CA ALA A 85 12.78 37.70 -10.76
C ALA A 85 12.30 36.30 -10.35
N ALA A 86 13.21 35.40 -9.94
CA ALA A 86 12.83 34.06 -9.48
C ALA A 86 11.92 34.08 -8.22
N ARG A 87 12.11 35.05 -7.31
CA ARG A 87 11.25 35.22 -6.13
C ARG A 87 9.85 35.72 -6.51
N GLU A 88 9.77 36.70 -7.41
CA GLU A 88 8.49 37.22 -7.91
C GLU A 88 7.71 36.13 -8.65
N VAL A 89 8.40 35.35 -9.49
CA VAL A 89 7.83 34.19 -10.17
C VAL A 89 7.34 33.15 -9.17
N ARG A 90 8.15 32.81 -8.16
CA ARG A 90 7.73 31.89 -7.09
C ARG A 90 6.45 32.37 -6.40
N THR A 91 6.39 33.64 -5.98
CA THR A 91 5.20 34.20 -5.33
C THR A 91 3.98 34.15 -6.26
N THR A 92 4.18 34.42 -7.55
CA THR A 92 3.11 34.35 -8.56
C THR A 92 2.60 32.91 -8.72
N VAL A 93 3.50 31.93 -8.86
CA VAL A 93 3.13 30.52 -8.98
C VAL A 93 2.40 30.03 -7.73
N LEU A 94 2.87 30.38 -6.53
CA LEU A 94 2.17 30.02 -5.29
C LEU A 94 0.79 30.66 -5.19
N GLY A 95 0.62 31.90 -5.68
CA GLY A 95 -0.69 32.55 -5.79
C GLY A 95 -1.63 31.79 -6.72
N LEU A 96 -1.16 31.42 -7.91
CA LEU A 96 -1.94 30.63 -8.87
C LEU A 96 -2.31 29.26 -8.32
N LEU A 97 -1.39 28.56 -7.67
CA LEU A 97 -1.66 27.27 -7.03
C LEU A 97 -2.69 27.41 -5.90
N ARG A 98 -2.64 28.50 -5.13
CA ARG A 98 -3.64 28.80 -4.10
C ARG A 98 -5.03 29.02 -4.70
N ASP A 99 -5.12 29.79 -5.77
CA ASP A 99 -6.39 30.07 -6.44
C ASP A 99 -6.93 28.78 -7.07
N LEU A 100 -6.05 27.98 -7.69
CA LEU A 100 -6.38 26.69 -8.28
C LEU A 100 -7.09 25.74 -7.31
N VAL A 101 -6.57 25.60 -6.08
CA VAL A 101 -7.14 24.67 -5.09
C VAL A 101 -8.36 25.24 -4.38
N LYS A 102 -8.62 26.56 -4.49
CA LYS A 102 -9.80 27.23 -3.94
C LYS A 102 -10.96 27.26 -4.92
N HIS A 103 -10.67 27.29 -6.22
CA HIS A 103 -11.69 27.31 -7.26
C HIS A 103 -12.07 25.90 -7.68
N THR A 104 -13.38 25.62 -7.76
CA THR A 104 -13.91 24.33 -8.18
C THR A 104 -14.01 24.17 -9.70
N ASP A 105 -13.51 25.13 -10.50
CA ASP A 105 -13.51 25.01 -11.96
C ASP A 105 -12.28 24.21 -12.44
N TRP A 106 -12.47 22.90 -12.51
CA TRP A 106 -11.40 21.95 -12.79
C TRP A 106 -11.02 21.87 -14.28
N ASN A 107 -11.86 22.38 -15.18
CA ASN A 107 -11.66 22.27 -16.62
C ASN A 107 -10.44 23.07 -17.09
N GLY A 108 -10.14 24.20 -16.44
CA GLY A 108 -8.96 25.02 -16.73
C GLY A 108 -7.72 24.66 -15.90
N ALA A 109 -7.88 23.80 -14.89
CA ALA A 109 -6.86 23.62 -13.86
C ALA A 109 -5.57 22.99 -14.40
N PHE A 110 -5.70 22.06 -15.34
CA PHE A 110 -4.58 21.38 -16.00
C PHE A 110 -3.70 22.36 -16.80
N GLY A 111 -4.32 23.24 -17.59
CA GLY A 111 -3.58 24.24 -18.37
C GLY A 111 -2.82 25.23 -17.48
N VAL A 112 -3.40 25.61 -16.34
CA VAL A 112 -2.70 26.45 -15.35
C VAL A 112 -1.51 25.70 -14.75
N LEU A 113 -1.68 24.44 -14.38
CA LEU A 113 -0.61 23.64 -13.77
C LEU A 113 0.56 23.39 -14.75
N GLU A 114 0.26 23.09 -16.02
CA GLU A 114 1.27 22.99 -17.09
C GLU A 114 2.00 24.31 -17.30
N SER A 115 1.25 25.43 -17.35
CA SER A 115 1.87 26.75 -17.45
C SER A 115 2.77 27.05 -16.25
N CYS A 116 2.37 26.68 -15.02
CA CYS A 116 3.23 26.82 -13.85
C CYS A 116 4.50 25.97 -13.97
N ALA A 117 4.40 24.75 -14.51
CA ALA A 117 5.55 23.88 -14.73
C ALA A 117 6.56 24.50 -15.72
N ASP A 118 6.07 25.05 -16.83
CA ASP A 118 6.90 25.72 -17.85
C ASP A 118 7.60 26.97 -17.31
N VAL A 119 6.85 27.78 -16.56
CA VAL A 119 7.39 28.97 -15.90
C VAL A 119 8.44 28.58 -14.86
N CYS A 120 8.19 27.57 -14.04
CA CYS A 120 9.17 27.07 -13.08
C CYS A 120 10.47 26.61 -13.76
N ARG A 121 10.37 25.86 -14.87
CA ARG A 121 11.53 25.43 -15.66
C ARG A 121 12.35 26.59 -16.21
N SER A 122 11.69 27.67 -16.63
CA SER A 122 12.35 28.85 -17.20
C SER A 122 13.14 29.69 -16.19
N TYR A 123 12.84 29.53 -14.88
CA TYR A 123 13.45 30.29 -13.79
C TYR A 123 14.21 29.40 -12.78
N ASP A 124 14.55 28.17 -13.18
CA ASP A 124 15.24 27.17 -12.34
C ASP A 124 14.54 26.91 -10.99
N LEU A 125 13.20 26.92 -10.99
CA LEU A 125 12.37 26.57 -9.85
C LEU A 125 11.87 25.12 -9.97
N SER A 126 11.73 24.43 -8.84
CA SER A 126 11.11 23.11 -8.79
C SER A 126 9.62 23.24 -8.45
N LEU A 127 8.74 22.96 -9.41
CA LEU A 127 7.29 22.93 -9.17
C LEU A 127 6.94 21.88 -8.09
N SER A 128 7.61 20.72 -8.11
CA SER A 128 7.47 19.68 -7.07
C SER A 128 7.72 20.25 -5.67
N SER A 129 8.78 21.04 -5.48
CA SER A 129 9.06 21.67 -4.19
C SER A 129 8.00 22.69 -3.76
N LEU A 130 7.36 23.39 -4.71
CA LEU A 130 6.32 24.38 -4.42
C LEU A 130 4.98 23.71 -4.05
N LEU A 131 4.64 22.61 -4.71
CA LEU A 131 3.44 21.81 -4.41
C LEU A 131 3.49 21.13 -3.03
N GLN A 132 4.70 20.90 -2.52
CA GLN A 132 4.95 20.27 -1.21
C GLN A 132 5.17 21.29 -0.09
N GLU A 133 5.21 22.59 -0.39
CA GLU A 133 5.37 23.66 0.60
C GLU A 133 4.01 24.00 1.24
N PRO A 134 3.95 24.22 2.57
CA PRO A 134 2.73 24.63 3.27
C PRO A 134 2.36 26.10 2.98
N SER A 135 2.02 26.38 1.73
CA SER A 135 1.84 27.73 1.19
C SER A 135 0.40 28.23 1.26
N VAL A 136 -0.56 27.36 1.53
CA VAL A 136 -1.99 27.70 1.59
C VAL A 136 -2.50 27.44 3.00
N GLU A 137 -2.68 28.51 3.77
CA GLU A 137 -3.31 28.45 5.11
C GLU A 137 -2.63 27.44 6.06
N GLY A 138 -1.31 27.29 5.94
CA GLY A 138 -0.50 26.39 6.77
C GLY A 138 -0.39 24.95 6.27
N HIS A 139 -1.07 24.62 5.16
CA HIS A 139 -1.04 23.30 4.53
C HIS A 139 -0.57 23.36 3.08
N THR A 140 -0.29 22.18 2.51
CA THR A 140 0.11 22.07 1.09
C THR A 140 -1.07 22.33 0.14
N PRO A 141 -0.82 22.79 -1.10
CA PRO A 141 -1.85 22.81 -2.14
C PRO A 141 -2.52 21.43 -2.34
N ILE A 142 -1.76 20.33 -2.25
CA ILE A 142 -2.28 18.97 -2.40
C ILE A 142 -3.30 18.64 -1.30
N TYR A 143 -3.02 19.01 -0.04
CA TYR A 143 -3.96 18.87 1.07
C TYR A 143 -5.30 19.55 0.74
N TRP A 144 -5.28 20.82 0.31
CA TRP A 144 -6.50 21.56 0.01
C TRP A 144 -7.25 21.01 -1.21
N ALA A 145 -6.53 20.51 -2.22
CA ALA A 145 -7.15 19.85 -3.36
C ALA A 145 -7.96 18.61 -2.94
N ILE A 146 -7.48 17.85 -1.94
CA ILE A 146 -8.21 16.71 -1.38
C ILE A 146 -9.43 17.18 -0.56
N ILE A 147 -9.25 18.18 0.33
CA ILE A 147 -10.35 18.70 1.16
C ILE A 147 -11.49 19.30 0.30
N ASN A 148 -11.14 20.01 -0.77
CA ASN A 148 -12.09 20.69 -1.64
C ASN A 148 -12.61 19.80 -2.78
N ARG A 149 -12.27 18.51 -2.78
CA ARG A 149 -12.75 17.55 -3.78
C ARG A 149 -14.28 17.35 -3.59
N PRO A 150 -15.12 17.55 -4.62
CA PRO A 150 -16.53 17.18 -4.59
C PRO A 150 -16.65 15.66 -4.39
N ASN A 151 -17.61 15.27 -3.56
CA ASN A 151 -17.96 13.88 -3.29
C ASN A 151 -19.47 13.72 -3.55
N PRO A 152 -19.91 12.93 -4.55
CA PRO A 152 -19.12 12.06 -5.45
C PRO A 152 -18.37 12.84 -6.55
N PRO A 153 -17.38 12.22 -7.23
CA PRO A 153 -16.71 12.84 -8.38
C PRO A 153 -17.73 13.09 -9.50
N GLU A 154 -17.90 14.35 -9.91
CA GLU A 154 -18.94 14.76 -10.87
C GLU A 154 -18.60 14.44 -12.35
N SER A 155 -17.39 13.97 -12.66
CA SER A 155 -16.89 13.84 -14.03
C SER A 155 -15.92 12.66 -14.21
N ASP A 156 -15.97 12.03 -15.39
CA ASP A 156 -14.98 11.05 -15.89
C ASP A 156 -13.63 11.70 -16.26
N GLY A 157 -13.48 13.02 -16.06
CA GLY A 157 -12.26 13.76 -16.35
C GLY A 157 -11.07 13.39 -15.44
N PRO A 158 -9.85 13.77 -15.84
CA PRO A 158 -8.67 13.58 -14.99
C PRO A 158 -8.88 14.33 -13.65
N ASP A 159 -8.53 13.67 -12.54
CA ASP A 159 -8.63 14.26 -11.20
C ASP A 159 -7.48 15.25 -10.99
N LEU A 160 -7.81 16.46 -10.53
CA LEU A 160 -6.84 17.49 -10.14
C LEU A 160 -5.83 16.93 -9.13
N VAL A 161 -6.27 16.13 -8.16
CA VAL A 161 -5.39 15.53 -7.15
C VAL A 161 -4.34 14.65 -7.83
N SER A 162 -4.74 13.82 -8.80
CA SER A 162 -3.82 12.97 -9.55
C SER A 162 -2.78 13.77 -10.34
N ALA A 163 -3.17 14.88 -10.98
CA ALA A 163 -2.23 15.74 -11.69
C ALA A 163 -1.26 16.48 -10.77
N LEU A 164 -1.74 17.00 -9.63
CA LEU A 164 -0.86 17.60 -8.64
C LEU A 164 0.17 16.58 -8.14
N LEU A 165 -0.25 15.34 -7.88
CA LEU A 165 0.65 14.27 -7.44
C LEU A 165 1.68 13.89 -8.52
N SER A 166 1.31 13.86 -9.80
CA SER A 166 2.28 13.58 -10.88
C SER A 166 3.34 14.66 -11.01
N HIS A 167 3.00 15.93 -10.77
CA HIS A 167 3.97 17.04 -10.75
C HIS A 167 4.74 17.14 -9.43
N ALA A 168 4.19 16.63 -8.33
CA ALA A 168 4.83 16.66 -7.02
C ALA A 168 5.86 15.54 -6.81
N ALA A 169 5.77 14.42 -7.54
CA ALA A 169 6.66 13.28 -7.36
C ALA A 169 8.16 13.63 -7.54
N PRO A 170 9.07 13.08 -6.70
CA PRO A 170 8.79 12.22 -5.55
C PRO A 170 8.25 13.01 -4.34
N LEU A 171 7.32 12.41 -3.60
CA LEU A 171 6.75 13.01 -2.39
C LEU A 171 7.70 12.86 -1.20
N THR A 172 7.76 13.90 -0.36
CA THR A 172 8.39 13.86 0.94
C THR A 172 7.47 13.19 1.97
N ASP A 173 8.05 12.59 3.00
CA ASP A 173 7.28 11.97 4.09
C ASP A 173 6.29 12.94 4.73
N ALA A 174 6.69 14.22 4.88
CA ALA A 174 5.82 15.27 5.41
C ALA A 174 4.60 15.53 4.51
N THR A 175 4.78 15.53 3.18
CA THR A 175 3.65 15.65 2.25
C THR A 175 2.75 14.42 2.26
N VAL A 176 3.31 13.22 2.39
CA VAL A 176 2.51 11.98 2.54
C VAL A 176 1.66 12.04 3.81
N ASP A 177 2.22 12.53 4.91
CA ASP A 177 1.49 12.72 6.17
C ASP A 177 0.39 13.79 6.04
N GLU A 178 0.62 14.88 5.30
CA GLU A 178 -0.40 15.88 4.98
C GLU A 178 -1.54 15.29 4.11
N ILE A 179 -1.23 14.46 3.11
CA ILE A 179 -2.24 13.78 2.29
C ILE A 179 -3.09 12.83 3.17
N ARG A 180 -2.43 12.08 4.06
CA ARG A 180 -3.10 11.24 5.07
C ARG A 180 -4.04 12.05 5.95
N LEU A 181 -3.58 13.19 6.45
CA LEU A 181 -4.38 14.12 7.25
C LEU A 181 -5.61 14.64 6.48
N ALA A 182 -5.43 15.01 5.21
CA ALA A 182 -6.53 15.48 4.36
C ALA A 182 -7.61 14.40 4.17
N CYS A 183 -7.19 13.16 3.87
CA CYS A 183 -8.11 12.02 3.72
C CYS A 183 -8.80 11.69 5.05
N LEU A 184 -8.10 11.83 6.17
CA LEU A 184 -8.66 11.61 7.51
C LEU A 184 -9.75 12.64 7.83
N HIS A 185 -9.54 13.92 7.50
CA HIS A 185 -10.52 14.99 7.72
C HIS A 185 -11.79 14.82 6.89
N THR A 186 -11.68 14.32 5.67
CA THR A 186 -12.84 14.00 4.81
C THR A 186 -13.45 12.63 5.11
N SER A 187 -12.74 11.78 5.87
CA SER A 187 -13.08 10.37 6.09
C SER A 187 -13.30 9.59 4.78
N ASP A 188 -12.65 10.01 3.69
CA ASP A 188 -12.79 9.38 2.37
C ASP A 188 -11.78 8.22 2.21
N HIS A 189 -12.22 7.03 2.63
CA HIS A 189 -11.41 5.82 2.51
C HIS A 189 -11.13 5.43 1.05
N THR A 190 -12.11 5.64 0.16
CA THR A 190 -12.01 5.24 -1.25
C THR A 190 -10.94 6.05 -1.96
N LEU A 191 -10.97 7.39 -1.80
CA LEU A 191 -9.91 8.26 -2.30
C LEU A 191 -8.57 7.88 -1.70
N PHE A 192 -8.50 7.63 -0.39
CA PHE A 192 -7.25 7.23 0.25
C PHE A 192 -6.64 5.96 -0.39
N GLN A 193 -7.45 4.93 -0.67
CA GLN A 193 -6.94 3.73 -1.37
C GLN A 193 -6.57 4.00 -2.82
N GLU A 194 -7.31 4.87 -3.53
CA GLU A 194 -6.96 5.31 -4.88
C GLU A 194 -5.59 5.99 -4.91
N LEU A 195 -5.35 6.93 -3.98
CA LEU A 195 -4.06 7.61 -3.85
C LEU A 195 -2.93 6.63 -3.52
N ARG A 196 -3.17 5.65 -2.65
CA ARG A 196 -2.18 4.60 -2.32
C ARG A 196 -1.79 3.72 -3.50
N ARG A 197 -2.69 3.52 -4.48
CA ARG A 197 -2.40 2.79 -5.72
C ARG A 197 -1.52 3.61 -6.68
N SER A 198 -1.41 4.92 -6.47
CA SER A 198 -0.53 5.77 -7.27
C SER A 198 0.95 5.55 -6.91
N PRO A 199 1.84 5.36 -7.90
CA PRO A 199 3.27 5.17 -7.66
C PRO A 199 3.94 6.41 -7.03
N ALA A 200 3.32 7.60 -7.15
CA ALA A 200 3.81 8.81 -6.50
C ALA A 200 3.66 8.74 -4.97
N PHE A 201 2.64 8.04 -4.47
CA PHE A 201 2.31 7.97 -3.05
C PHE A 201 2.99 6.79 -2.35
N SER A 202 2.98 5.62 -2.97
CA SER A 202 3.60 4.40 -2.43
C SER A 202 4.57 3.80 -3.46
N PRO A 203 5.74 4.43 -3.67
CA PRO A 203 6.73 3.89 -4.58
C PRO A 203 7.18 2.51 -4.08
N LEU A 204 7.18 1.52 -4.97
CA LEU A 204 7.77 0.22 -4.67
C LEU A 204 9.25 0.39 -4.36
N THR A 205 9.73 -0.36 -3.37
CA THR A 205 11.18 -0.39 -3.15
C THR A 205 11.86 -1.06 -4.34
N GLY A 206 13.04 -0.59 -4.76
CA GLY A 206 13.72 -1.17 -5.94
C GLY A 206 13.97 -2.68 -5.81
N THR A 207 14.20 -3.16 -4.58
CA THR A 207 14.30 -4.59 -4.27
C THR A 207 13.01 -5.35 -4.57
N GLU A 208 11.85 -4.79 -4.21
CA GLU A 208 10.54 -5.36 -4.51
C GLU A 208 10.28 -5.39 -6.01
N GLU A 209 10.57 -4.30 -6.72
CA GLU A 209 10.40 -4.22 -8.17
C GLU A 209 11.24 -5.28 -8.89
N ILE A 210 12.49 -5.51 -8.45
CA ILE A 210 13.38 -6.50 -9.05
C ILE A 210 12.95 -7.93 -8.72
N LEU A 211 12.61 -8.23 -7.47
CA LEU A 211 12.40 -9.60 -6.99
C LEU A 211 10.96 -10.11 -7.16
N LEU A 212 9.98 -9.22 -7.07
CA LEU A 212 8.57 -9.56 -7.31
C LEU A 212 8.19 -9.37 -8.78
N GLY A 213 8.99 -8.62 -9.54
CA GLY A 213 8.74 -8.20 -10.91
C GLY A 213 8.10 -6.83 -10.98
N ARG A 214 8.15 -6.18 -12.16
CA ARG A 214 7.60 -4.83 -12.41
C ARG A 214 6.09 -4.68 -12.16
N SER A 215 5.38 -5.75 -11.85
CA SER A 215 3.94 -5.74 -11.58
C SER A 215 3.64 -6.49 -10.28
N VAL A 216 3.93 -5.86 -9.14
CA VAL A 216 3.36 -6.31 -7.87
C VAL A 216 1.89 -5.92 -7.88
N PRO A 217 0.94 -6.88 -7.85
CA PRO A 217 -0.47 -6.53 -7.82
C PRO A 217 -0.75 -5.74 -6.53
N VAL A 218 -1.52 -4.66 -6.64
CA VAL A 218 -1.78 -3.77 -5.50
C VAL A 218 -2.66 -4.47 -4.49
N ASP A 219 -2.39 -4.21 -3.20
CA ASP A 219 -3.22 -4.66 -2.10
C ASP A 219 -4.62 -4.04 -2.21
N ASP A 220 -5.65 -4.84 -1.97
CA ASP A 220 -7.02 -4.35 -1.92
C ASP A 220 -7.46 -4.25 -0.47
N VAL A 221 -8.02 -3.10 -0.11
CA VAL A 221 -8.50 -2.80 1.23
C VAL A 221 -9.86 -2.14 1.10
N ASP A 222 -10.84 -2.73 1.76
CA ASP A 222 -12.21 -2.24 1.80
C ASP A 222 -12.65 -2.12 3.27
N VAL A 223 -13.39 -1.08 3.61
CA VAL A 223 -13.81 -0.79 4.99
C VAL A 223 -15.30 -0.57 5.02
N GLU A 224 -15.98 -1.40 5.81
CA GLU A 224 -17.41 -1.32 6.05
C GLU A 224 -17.67 -0.92 7.50
N ASP A 225 -18.38 0.18 7.67
CA ASP A 225 -18.88 0.61 8.97
C ASP A 225 -20.11 -0.23 9.35
N VAL A 226 -20.12 -0.79 10.57
CA VAL A 226 -21.26 -1.56 11.07
C VAL A 226 -22.30 -0.58 11.63
N THR A 227 -23.49 -0.53 11.04
CA THR A 227 -24.53 0.45 11.39
C THR A 227 -25.20 0.19 12.74
N GLU A 228 -25.18 -1.05 13.22
CA GLU A 228 -25.85 -1.46 14.45
C GLU A 228 -25.02 -1.17 15.72
N ASP A 229 -23.71 -0.97 15.59
CA ASP A 229 -22.80 -0.83 16.72
C ASP A 229 -21.88 0.38 16.54
N GLU A 230 -22.11 1.41 17.36
CA GLU A 230 -21.38 2.67 17.31
C GLU A 230 -19.89 2.42 17.61
N GLY A 231 -19.05 2.64 16.60
CA GLY A 231 -17.61 2.39 16.70
C GLY A 231 -17.17 1.01 16.23
N ALA A 232 -18.06 0.14 15.76
CA ALA A 232 -17.68 -1.10 15.10
C ALA A 232 -17.46 -0.90 13.59
N PHE A 233 -16.44 -1.57 13.07
CA PHE A 233 -16.11 -1.58 11.64
C PHE A 233 -15.45 -2.90 11.24
N VAL A 234 -15.46 -3.16 9.94
CA VAL A 234 -14.91 -4.36 9.33
C VAL A 234 -14.01 -3.94 8.18
N ALA A 235 -12.71 -4.20 8.29
CA ALA A 235 -11.76 -3.97 7.20
C ALA A 235 -11.42 -5.30 6.51
N LYS A 236 -11.73 -5.42 5.22
CA LYS A 236 -11.44 -6.57 4.37
C LYS A 236 -10.16 -6.32 3.59
N PHE A 237 -9.29 -7.32 3.52
CA PHE A 237 -8.00 -7.23 2.85
C PHE A 237 -7.86 -8.37 1.85
N ARG A 238 -7.33 -8.05 0.67
CA ARG A 238 -6.75 -9.02 -0.26
C ARG A 238 -5.29 -8.65 -0.52
N ILE A 239 -4.40 -9.55 -0.15
CA ILE A 239 -2.94 -9.36 -0.23
C ILE A 239 -2.36 -10.33 -1.26
N PRO A 240 -2.12 -9.88 -2.50
CA PRO A 240 -1.58 -10.73 -3.56
C PRO A 240 -0.17 -11.22 -3.22
N LEU A 241 0.14 -12.45 -3.62
CA LEU A 241 1.47 -13.03 -3.46
C LEU A 241 1.98 -12.98 -2.01
N PHE A 242 1.09 -13.14 -1.03
CA PHE A 242 1.36 -12.88 0.39
C PHE A 242 2.64 -13.57 0.89
N GLN A 243 2.77 -14.88 0.67
CA GLN A 243 3.97 -15.61 1.11
C GLN A 243 5.24 -15.16 0.40
N LYS A 244 5.15 -14.86 -0.89
CA LYS A 244 6.30 -14.41 -1.70
C LYS A 244 6.79 -13.06 -1.16
N ARG A 245 5.87 -12.11 -0.92
CA ARG A 245 6.17 -10.80 -0.35
C ARG A 245 6.72 -10.88 1.08
N MET A 246 6.14 -11.73 1.93
CA MET A 246 6.67 -11.97 3.27
C MET A 246 8.09 -12.52 3.25
N ARG A 247 8.44 -13.43 2.32
CA ARG A 247 9.79 -13.99 2.21
C ARG A 247 10.81 -13.02 1.58
N ILE A 248 10.37 -12.14 0.68
CA ILE A 248 11.23 -11.25 -0.09
C ILE A 248 11.39 -9.89 0.59
N SER A 249 10.28 -9.18 0.80
CA SER A 249 10.28 -7.84 1.42
C SER A 249 10.45 -7.92 2.93
N GLY A 250 9.99 -9.01 3.56
CA GLY A 250 9.95 -9.14 5.01
C GLY A 250 8.92 -8.24 5.70
N SER A 251 8.12 -7.48 4.94
CA SER A 251 7.02 -6.69 5.48
C SER A 251 5.95 -6.38 4.43
N ILE A 252 4.69 -6.35 4.85
CA ILE A 252 3.53 -5.90 4.08
C ILE A 252 2.77 -4.92 4.97
N ARG A 253 2.46 -3.72 4.45
CA ARG A 253 1.80 -2.64 5.19
C ARG A 253 0.46 -2.30 4.54
N LEU A 254 -0.61 -2.41 5.31
CA LEU A 254 -1.97 -2.05 4.92
C LEU A 254 -2.37 -0.83 5.72
N GLU A 255 -2.72 0.25 5.04
CA GLU A 255 -3.20 1.49 5.66
C GLU A 255 -4.66 1.68 5.27
N PHE A 256 -5.52 2.06 6.22
CA PHE A 256 -6.94 2.29 5.96
C PHE A 256 -7.54 3.31 6.93
N ILE A 257 -8.67 3.92 6.53
CA ILE A 257 -9.40 4.89 7.35
C ILE A 257 -10.67 4.21 7.82
N ALA A 258 -10.90 4.20 9.13
CA ALA A 258 -12.11 3.66 9.74
C ALA A 258 -12.45 4.46 11.00
N LYS A 259 -13.72 4.83 11.16
CA LYS A 259 -14.22 5.58 12.33
C LYS A 259 -13.35 6.80 12.70
N GLY A 260 -13.04 7.63 11.70
CA GLY A 260 -12.28 8.87 11.87
C GLY A 260 -10.83 8.66 12.35
N ARG A 261 -10.25 7.50 12.07
CA ARG A 261 -8.87 7.14 12.44
C ARG A 261 -8.16 6.50 11.26
N LEU A 262 -6.87 6.78 11.15
CA LEU A 262 -5.99 6.16 10.18
C LEU A 262 -5.25 4.99 10.85
N TRP A 263 -5.49 3.80 10.34
CA TRP A 263 -4.99 2.54 10.86
C TRP A 263 -3.86 2.00 10.00
N GLU A 264 -2.95 1.28 10.63
CA GLU A 264 -1.97 0.44 9.95
C GLU A 264 -2.02 -0.99 10.50
N LEU A 265 -2.29 -1.94 9.60
CA LEU A 265 -2.09 -3.37 9.83
C LEU A 265 -0.85 -3.81 9.05
N SER A 266 0.14 -4.36 9.74
CA SER A 266 1.40 -4.83 9.13
C SER A 266 1.64 -6.30 9.41
N PHE A 267 2.08 -7.03 8.38
CA PHE A 267 2.68 -8.35 8.51
C PHE A 267 4.19 -8.19 8.37
N ILE A 268 4.97 -8.69 9.32
CA ILE A 268 6.40 -8.40 9.42
C ILE A 268 7.16 -9.70 9.74
N VAL A 269 8.27 -9.95 9.06
CA VAL A 269 9.24 -10.97 9.47
C VAL A 269 10.24 -10.35 10.45
N ALA A 270 10.31 -10.88 11.66
CA ALA A 270 11.26 -10.45 12.68
C ALA A 270 12.68 -10.74 12.21
N ALA A 271 13.46 -9.70 11.89
CA ALA A 271 14.82 -9.89 11.37
C ALA A 271 15.81 -10.31 12.47
N LYS A 272 15.56 -9.88 13.70
CA LYS A 272 16.40 -10.11 14.88
C LYS A 272 15.50 -10.35 16.09
N GLU A 273 16.09 -10.92 17.14
CA GLU A 273 15.38 -11.17 18.39
C GLU A 273 14.86 -9.89 19.06
N TYR A 274 15.63 -8.81 18.91
CA TYR A 274 15.23 -7.47 19.28
C TYR A 274 15.10 -6.61 18.03
N ASP A 275 13.86 -6.33 17.64
CA ASP A 275 13.52 -5.47 16.51
C ASP A 275 12.69 -4.30 17.03
N LYS A 276 13.22 -3.08 16.84
CA LYS A 276 12.62 -1.84 17.34
C LYS A 276 11.19 -1.62 16.83
N ARG A 277 10.82 -2.24 15.71
CA ARG A 277 9.47 -2.19 15.14
C ARG A 277 8.42 -2.80 16.07
N PHE A 278 8.82 -3.63 17.03
CA PHE A 278 7.93 -4.30 17.97
C PHE A 278 7.97 -3.72 19.40
N GLY A 279 8.59 -2.55 19.57
CA GLY A 279 8.75 -1.91 20.89
C GLY A 279 9.64 -2.75 21.81
N HIS A 280 9.14 -3.06 23.01
CA HIS A 280 9.85 -3.86 24.01
C HIS A 280 9.61 -5.37 23.92
N ARG A 281 8.84 -5.84 22.92
CA ARG A 281 8.57 -7.27 22.74
C ARG A 281 9.71 -7.95 21.97
N HIS A 282 10.02 -9.17 22.40
CA HIS A 282 11.03 -10.02 21.77
C HIS A 282 10.35 -11.13 20.98
N PHE A 283 10.83 -11.36 19.76
CA PHE A 283 10.31 -12.41 18.87
C PHE A 283 11.48 -13.17 18.28
N LYS A 284 11.35 -14.47 18.06
CA LYS A 284 12.41 -15.25 17.45
C LYS A 284 12.71 -14.72 16.03
N ALA A 285 14.00 -14.66 15.67
CA ALA A 285 14.39 -14.27 14.32
C ALA A 285 13.76 -15.22 13.28
N GLY A 286 13.15 -14.66 12.25
CA GLY A 286 12.37 -15.35 11.24
C GLY A 286 10.88 -15.50 11.57
N SER A 287 10.43 -15.23 12.79
CA SER A 287 9.01 -15.30 13.14
C SER A 287 8.20 -14.27 12.36
N TRP A 288 7.03 -14.68 11.87
CA TRP A 288 6.08 -13.78 11.24
C TRP A 288 5.19 -13.18 12.32
N VAL A 289 5.08 -11.85 12.30
CA VAL A 289 4.47 -11.04 13.34
C VAL A 289 3.41 -10.15 12.70
N ILE A 290 2.25 -10.05 13.32
CA ILE A 290 1.24 -9.06 13.00
C ILE A 290 1.38 -7.88 13.94
N ARG A 291 1.26 -6.69 13.38
CA ARG A 291 1.24 -5.42 14.12
C ARG A 291 0.03 -4.60 13.71
N LEU A 292 -0.74 -4.13 14.69
CA LEU A 292 -1.85 -3.19 14.49
C LEU A 292 -1.55 -1.91 15.28
N GLY A 293 -1.66 -0.76 14.64
CA GLY A 293 -1.44 0.54 15.27
C GLY A 293 -2.18 1.67 14.58
N LEU A 294 -2.16 2.84 15.23
CA LEU A 294 -2.63 4.09 14.64
C LEU A 294 -1.49 4.78 13.90
N LEU A 295 -1.81 5.42 12.79
CA LEU A 295 -0.92 6.32 12.06
C LEU A 295 -1.04 7.76 12.59
N PRO A 296 -0.05 8.63 12.30
CA PRO A 296 -0.07 10.04 12.70
C PRO A 296 -1.41 10.73 12.45
N HIS A 297 -1.72 11.74 13.28
CA HIS A 297 -2.97 12.51 13.29
C HIS A 297 -4.23 11.79 13.79
N SER A 298 -4.17 10.47 14.00
CA SER A 298 -5.30 9.73 14.56
C SER A 298 -5.49 10.02 16.05
N PRO A 299 -6.73 10.23 16.53
CA PRO A 299 -7.01 10.37 17.95
C PRO A 299 -6.76 9.04 18.69
N PRO A 300 -6.23 9.08 19.94
CA PRO A 300 -6.05 7.90 20.76
C PRO A 300 -7.34 7.08 20.92
N THR A 301 -7.21 5.75 21.00
CA THR A 301 -8.39 4.88 21.10
C THR A 301 -8.09 3.53 21.73
N CYS A 302 -9.04 3.00 22.49
CA CYS A 302 -9.07 1.59 22.85
C CYS A 302 -9.74 0.81 21.70
N ILE A 303 -9.25 -0.38 21.42
CA ILE A 303 -9.81 -1.24 20.38
C ILE A 303 -9.87 -2.69 20.90
N ASP A 304 -11.02 -3.31 20.74
CA ASP A 304 -11.17 -4.76 20.76
C ASP A 304 -11.30 -5.22 19.32
N SER A 305 -10.37 -6.04 18.85
CA SER A 305 -10.39 -6.50 17.47
C SER A 305 -9.95 -7.94 17.31
N ARG A 306 -10.40 -8.55 16.22
CA ARG A 306 -9.98 -9.86 15.77
C ARG A 306 -9.67 -9.85 14.28
N LEU A 307 -8.53 -10.42 13.92
CA LEU A 307 -8.21 -10.74 12.54
C LEU A 307 -8.72 -12.14 12.23
N VAL A 308 -9.61 -12.24 11.25
CA VAL A 308 -10.22 -13.47 10.77
C VAL A 308 -9.67 -13.80 9.40
N ILE A 309 -9.21 -15.04 9.20
CA ILE A 309 -8.79 -15.56 7.90
C ILE A 309 -9.64 -16.79 7.59
N GLU A 310 -10.38 -16.71 6.50
CA GLU A 310 -11.34 -17.72 6.08
C GLU A 310 -10.73 -18.68 5.06
N ASP A 311 -11.18 -19.95 5.08
CA ASP A 311 -10.87 -20.89 4.01
C ASP A 311 -11.50 -20.35 2.70
N PRO A 312 -10.73 -20.19 1.61
CA PRO A 312 -11.25 -19.85 0.28
C PRO A 312 -12.51 -20.59 -0.13
N ARG A 313 -12.62 -21.87 0.26
CA ARG A 313 -13.75 -22.74 -0.12
C ARG A 313 -15.04 -22.40 0.62
N SER A 314 -14.95 -21.80 1.80
CA SER A 314 -16.12 -21.37 2.57
C SER A 314 -16.73 -20.09 2.00
N ARG A 315 -15.89 -19.19 1.45
CA ARG A 315 -16.33 -17.89 0.91
C ARG A 315 -17.30 -18.00 -0.26
N GLY A 316 -17.14 -19.03 -1.09
CA GLY A 316 -18.04 -19.28 -2.22
C GLY A 316 -19.45 -19.74 -1.81
N GLN A 317 -19.63 -20.27 -0.59
CA GLN A 317 -20.95 -20.72 -0.13
C GLN A 317 -21.80 -19.55 0.39
N ASP A 318 -21.18 -18.61 1.11
CA ASP A 318 -21.91 -17.45 1.66
C ASP A 318 -22.35 -16.48 0.57
N ALA A 319 -21.56 -16.32 -0.50
CA ALA A 319 -21.93 -15.48 -1.64
C ALA A 319 -23.22 -15.98 -2.35
N LEU A 320 -23.52 -17.28 -2.29
CA LEU A 320 -24.75 -17.85 -2.86
C LEU A 320 -25.94 -17.80 -1.90
N GLN A 321 -25.71 -17.56 -0.61
CA GLN A 321 -26.76 -17.39 0.39
C GLN A 321 -27.11 -15.94 0.69
N GLN A 322 -26.43 -14.97 0.06
CA GLN A 322 -26.89 -13.59 0.09
C GLN A 322 -28.31 -13.58 -0.54
N PRO A 323 -29.36 -13.24 0.23
CA PRO A 323 -30.73 -13.34 -0.26
C PRO A 323 -30.82 -12.40 -1.45
N ALA A 324 -31.04 -12.98 -2.64
CA ALA A 324 -31.42 -12.21 -3.81
C ALA A 324 -32.53 -11.26 -3.36
N THR A 325 -32.25 -9.95 -3.44
CA THR A 325 -33.26 -8.92 -3.20
C THR A 325 -34.52 -9.35 -3.92
N PRO A 326 -35.70 -9.34 -3.27
CA PRO A 326 -36.93 -9.78 -3.90
C PRO A 326 -37.23 -8.83 -5.06
N SER A 327 -36.77 -9.21 -6.25
CA SER A 327 -37.24 -8.71 -7.53
C SER A 327 -38.72 -9.02 -7.56
N SER A 328 -39.51 -8.02 -7.17
CA SER A 328 -40.95 -7.97 -7.30
C SER A 328 -41.29 -7.97 -8.80
N TYR A 329 -41.29 -9.16 -9.40
CA TYR A 329 -42.01 -9.42 -10.64
C TYR A 329 -42.75 -10.74 -10.48
N ALA A 330 -44.07 -10.58 -10.46
CA ALA A 330 -45.07 -11.60 -10.35
C ALA A 330 -44.95 -12.64 -11.48
N GLY A 331 -45.00 -13.91 -11.09
CA GLY A 331 -45.21 -15.04 -11.97
C GLY A 331 -45.64 -16.25 -11.15
N LEU A 332 -46.96 -16.39 -10.94
CA LEU A 332 -47.55 -17.58 -10.31
C LEU A 332 -47.17 -18.85 -11.10
N PRO A 333 -46.72 -19.94 -10.45
CA PRO A 333 -46.66 -21.24 -11.09
C PRO A 333 -48.08 -21.79 -11.28
N THR A 334 -48.51 -21.86 -12.53
CA THR A 334 -49.75 -22.53 -12.95
C THR A 334 -49.37 -23.93 -13.43
N SER A 335 -49.46 -24.94 -12.57
CA SER A 335 -49.74 -26.35 -12.94
C SER A 335 -49.48 -27.28 -11.75
N LEU A 336 -50.52 -27.97 -11.31
CA LEU A 336 -50.54 -28.96 -10.21
C LEU A 336 -50.47 -30.41 -10.77
N SER A 337 -50.12 -30.57 -12.04
CA SER A 337 -50.25 -31.84 -12.79
C SER A 337 -48.95 -32.63 -12.99
N GLU A 338 -47.80 -32.16 -12.52
CA GLU A 338 -46.50 -32.81 -12.77
C GLU A 338 -45.94 -33.59 -11.56
N ALA A 339 -46.73 -33.71 -10.48
CA ALA A 339 -46.29 -34.29 -9.20
C ALA A 339 -46.74 -35.74 -8.94
N VAL A 340 -47.33 -36.46 -9.91
CA VAL A 340 -48.05 -37.73 -9.62
C VAL A 340 -47.55 -38.98 -10.36
N MET A 341 -46.56 -38.90 -11.26
CA MET A 341 -46.17 -40.09 -12.06
C MET A 341 -44.65 -40.33 -12.06
N ALA A 342 -44.11 -40.80 -10.94
CA ALA A 342 -42.81 -41.48 -10.91
C ALA A 342 -42.68 -42.37 -9.66
N GLY A 343 -43.42 -43.47 -9.65
CA GLY A 343 -43.04 -44.68 -8.95
C GLY A 343 -42.87 -45.79 -9.97
N ASP A 344 -41.72 -46.47 -9.98
CA ASP A 344 -41.66 -47.94 -9.88
C ASP A 344 -40.20 -48.43 -9.85
N ASP A 345 -40.05 -49.59 -9.22
CA ASP A 345 -38.87 -50.32 -8.76
C ASP A 345 -37.78 -50.62 -9.80
N ASP A 346 -36.51 -50.48 -9.37
CA ASP A 346 -35.37 -51.14 -10.03
C ASP A 346 -34.32 -51.60 -8.98
N PRO A 347 -34.12 -52.92 -8.76
CA PRO A 347 -33.17 -53.44 -7.79
C PRO A 347 -31.90 -53.96 -8.49
N ALA A 348 -30.88 -53.10 -8.69
CA ALA A 348 -29.45 -53.46 -8.75
C ALA A 348 -28.59 -52.27 -9.25
N THR A 349 -28.43 -51.23 -8.46
CA THR A 349 -27.53 -50.11 -8.81
C THR A 349 -26.17 -50.27 -8.09
N PRO A 350 -25.04 -50.33 -8.82
CA PRO A 350 -23.72 -50.52 -8.23
C PRO A 350 -23.36 -49.35 -7.32
N ALA A 351 -22.73 -49.67 -6.19
CA ALA A 351 -22.38 -48.75 -5.10
C ALA A 351 -21.87 -47.39 -5.60
N SER A 352 -22.72 -46.37 -5.51
CA SER A 352 -22.36 -44.99 -5.80
C SER A 352 -21.19 -44.57 -4.90
N PRO A 353 -20.10 -44.01 -5.44
CA PRO A 353 -18.99 -43.53 -4.64
C PRO A 353 -19.54 -42.46 -3.70
N SER A 354 -19.52 -42.75 -2.40
CA SER A 354 -19.93 -41.83 -1.35
C SER A 354 -19.12 -40.54 -1.50
N SER A 355 -19.73 -39.52 -2.10
CA SER A 355 -19.17 -38.19 -2.24
C SER A 355 -19.08 -37.59 -0.85
N SER A 356 -17.99 -37.88 -0.14
CA SER A 356 -17.68 -37.27 1.14
C SER A 356 -17.39 -35.80 0.87
N THR A 357 -18.43 -34.97 0.95
CA THR A 357 -18.29 -33.51 0.89
C THR A 357 -17.28 -33.13 1.96
N PRO A 358 -16.14 -32.51 1.59
CA PRO A 358 -15.08 -32.20 2.53
C PRO A 358 -15.64 -31.27 3.61
N ARG A 359 -15.47 -31.65 4.88
CA ARG A 359 -15.90 -30.82 6.02
C ARG A 359 -15.22 -29.44 5.94
N PRO A 360 -15.94 -28.34 6.22
CA PRO A 360 -15.36 -27.00 6.22
C PRO A 360 -14.23 -26.94 7.25
N ARG A 361 -13.11 -26.30 6.87
CA ARG A 361 -11.98 -26.10 7.79
C ARG A 361 -12.34 -25.02 8.81
N PRO A 362 -11.81 -25.09 10.04
CA PRO A 362 -11.97 -24.01 11.00
C PRO A 362 -11.32 -22.73 10.45
N ARG A 363 -11.94 -21.58 10.68
CA ARG A 363 -11.33 -20.28 10.35
C ARG A 363 -10.20 -19.95 11.33
N VAL A 364 -9.22 -19.18 10.87
CA VAL A 364 -8.17 -18.66 11.75
C VAL A 364 -8.69 -17.39 12.42
N GLU A 365 -8.62 -17.32 13.74
CA GLU A 365 -8.96 -16.12 14.52
C GLU A 365 -7.77 -15.71 15.37
N LEU A 366 -7.36 -14.45 15.23
CA LEU A 366 -6.29 -13.84 16.02
C LEU A 366 -6.86 -12.62 16.74
N ARG A 367 -6.91 -12.67 18.07
CA ARG A 367 -7.43 -11.57 18.88
C ARG A 367 -6.34 -10.49 19.04
N LEU A 368 -6.58 -9.32 18.50
CA LEU A 368 -5.69 -8.16 18.57
C LEU A 368 -6.32 -7.14 19.54
N GLU A 369 -6.10 -7.35 20.83
CA GLU A 369 -6.63 -6.48 21.88
C GLU A 369 -5.50 -5.86 22.71
N THR A 370 -5.71 -4.62 23.13
CA THR A 370 -4.87 -3.94 24.12
C THR A 370 -5.75 -3.38 25.23
N ARG A 371 -5.25 -3.44 26.47
CA ARG A 371 -5.88 -2.77 27.63
C ARG A 371 -5.58 -1.28 27.65
N GLU A 372 -4.49 -0.87 27.03
CA GLU A 372 -4.04 0.51 26.97
C GLU A 372 -4.53 1.16 25.68
N GLN A 373 -4.80 2.47 25.72
CA GLN A 373 -5.14 3.21 24.52
C GLN A 373 -4.00 3.12 23.50
N LEU A 374 -4.36 2.81 22.25
CA LEU A 374 -3.47 3.01 21.12
C LEU A 374 -3.28 4.51 20.92
N VAL A 375 -2.03 4.91 20.71
CA VAL A 375 -1.63 6.29 20.48
C VAL A 375 -0.80 6.32 19.22
N ALA A 376 -1.16 7.20 18.29
CA ALA A 376 -0.39 7.41 17.08
C ALA A 376 1.07 7.79 17.42
N PRO A 377 2.07 7.29 16.66
CA PRO A 377 3.46 7.64 16.89
C PRO A 377 3.64 9.15 16.74
N ARG A 378 4.40 9.74 17.66
CA ARG A 378 4.87 11.14 17.58
C ARG A 378 6.32 11.11 17.12
N GLN A 379 6.80 12.22 16.57
CA GLN A 379 8.11 12.32 15.89
C GLN A 379 9.32 11.78 16.69
N TRP A 380 9.19 11.63 18.02
CA TRP A 380 10.22 11.06 18.91
C TRP A 380 9.73 9.90 19.81
N GLU A 381 8.45 9.54 19.77
CA GLU A 381 7.86 8.54 20.66
C GLU A 381 7.29 7.38 19.84
N GLN A 382 7.67 6.16 20.22
CA GLN A 382 7.02 4.97 19.68
C GLN A 382 5.56 4.97 20.14
N GLY A 383 4.63 4.98 19.19
CA GLY A 383 3.21 4.86 19.46
C GLY A 383 2.88 3.53 20.14
N SER A 384 1.77 3.50 20.89
CA SER A 384 1.23 2.24 21.41
C SER A 384 0.69 1.40 20.24
N GLN A 385 1.01 0.11 20.25
CA GLN A 385 0.71 -0.82 19.16
C GLN A 385 0.46 -2.23 19.69
N ILE A 386 -0.41 -2.96 19.02
CA ILE A 386 -0.67 -4.37 19.29
C ILE A 386 0.27 -5.19 18.42
N VAL A 387 0.99 -6.14 19.02
CA VAL A 387 1.94 -7.00 18.30
C VAL A 387 1.76 -8.45 18.75
N MET A 388 1.61 -9.35 17.79
CA MET A 388 1.35 -10.79 18.02
C MET A 388 2.15 -11.62 17.02
N ALA A 389 2.82 -12.69 17.47
CA ALA A 389 3.45 -13.62 16.56
C ALA A 389 2.43 -14.62 16.00
N LEU A 390 2.51 -14.93 14.70
CA LEU A 390 1.66 -15.94 14.07
C LEU A 390 1.85 -17.33 14.68
N GLU A 391 3.02 -17.61 15.25
CA GLU A 391 3.34 -18.88 15.91
C GLU A 391 2.53 -19.13 17.20
N GLU A 392 1.93 -18.08 17.78
CA GLU A 392 1.02 -18.19 18.93
C GLU A 392 -0.29 -18.90 18.58
N SER A 393 -0.65 -18.99 17.29
CA SER A 393 -1.81 -19.73 16.79
C SER A 393 -1.37 -20.80 15.80
N ALA A 394 -1.63 -22.07 16.12
CA ALA A 394 -1.24 -23.19 15.24
C ALA A 394 -1.83 -23.07 13.83
N LEU A 395 -3.05 -22.54 13.69
CA LEU A 395 -3.69 -22.33 12.40
C LEU A 395 -3.05 -21.16 11.65
N ALA A 396 -2.73 -20.05 12.33
CA ALA A 396 -2.10 -18.90 11.69
C ALA A 396 -0.64 -19.15 11.32
N ASN A 397 0.08 -19.93 12.12
CA ASN A 397 1.44 -20.38 11.81
C ASN A 397 1.51 -21.15 10.48
N SER A 398 0.40 -21.79 10.07
CA SER A 398 0.34 -22.50 8.79
C SER A 398 0.54 -21.60 7.56
N LEU A 399 0.30 -20.28 7.70
CA LEU A 399 0.48 -19.28 6.64
C LEU A 399 1.92 -19.17 6.15
N GLN A 400 2.90 -19.65 6.91
CA GLN A 400 4.32 -19.58 6.54
C GLN A 400 4.72 -20.69 5.57
N TYR A 401 3.99 -21.81 5.55
CA TYR A 401 4.35 -23.02 4.81
C TYR A 401 3.67 -23.10 3.45
N ASN A 402 4.37 -23.66 2.47
CA ASN A 402 3.82 -23.87 1.13
C ASN A 402 2.60 -24.81 1.18
N GLY A 403 1.61 -24.54 0.33
CA GLY A 403 0.36 -25.31 0.32
C GLY A 403 -0.59 -24.99 1.48
N CYS A 404 -0.42 -23.82 2.13
CA CYS A 404 -1.35 -23.35 3.15
C CYS A 404 -2.78 -23.28 2.57
N PRO A 405 -3.77 -23.93 3.20
CA PRO A 405 -5.13 -24.00 2.69
C PRO A 405 -5.92 -22.68 2.83
N TYR A 406 -5.38 -21.70 3.57
CA TYR A 406 -6.01 -20.40 3.79
C TYR A 406 -5.59 -19.35 2.75
N LEU A 407 -4.74 -19.73 1.79
CA LEU A 407 -4.36 -18.88 0.67
C LEU A 407 -5.13 -19.32 -0.57
N ASP A 408 -5.48 -18.34 -1.39
CA ASP A 408 -6.07 -18.60 -2.70
C ASP A 408 -5.08 -19.30 -3.64
N PRO A 409 -5.56 -19.95 -4.71
CA PRO A 409 -4.70 -20.60 -5.69
C PRO A 409 -3.65 -19.66 -6.33
N ASP A 410 -3.94 -18.35 -6.37
CA ASP A 410 -3.03 -17.30 -6.84
C ASP A 410 -1.99 -16.85 -5.78
N GLY A 411 -2.03 -17.45 -4.59
CA GLY A 411 -1.18 -17.11 -3.45
C GLY A 411 -1.63 -15.87 -2.68
N SER A 412 -2.84 -15.35 -2.94
CA SER A 412 -3.40 -14.23 -2.20
C SER A 412 -3.86 -14.65 -0.80
N LEU A 413 -3.62 -13.79 0.19
CA LEU A 413 -4.25 -13.89 1.50
C LEU A 413 -5.50 -13.03 1.52
N ILE A 414 -6.64 -13.60 1.92
CA ILE A 414 -7.86 -12.84 2.18
C ILE A 414 -8.17 -12.91 3.66
N ALA A 415 -8.21 -11.73 4.28
CA ALA A 415 -8.36 -11.57 5.72
C ALA A 415 -9.34 -10.44 6.02
N ARG A 416 -9.92 -10.47 7.21
CA ARG A 416 -10.87 -9.47 7.68
C ARG A 416 -10.55 -9.09 9.10
N LEU A 417 -10.31 -7.80 9.35
CA LEU A 417 -10.20 -7.25 10.69
C LEU A 417 -11.58 -6.78 11.13
N GLU A 418 -12.14 -7.44 12.12
CA GLU A 418 -13.36 -7.01 12.79
C GLU A 418 -12.96 -6.28 14.06
N ALA A 419 -13.40 -5.05 14.21
CA ALA A 419 -12.96 -4.17 15.27
C ALA A 419 -14.12 -3.39 15.86
N LYS A 420 -14.04 -3.16 17.16
CA LYS A 420 -14.91 -2.26 17.90
C LYS A 420 -14.07 -1.30 18.73
N LEU A 421 -14.32 -0.01 18.55
CA LEU A 421 -13.70 1.01 19.38
C LEU A 421 -14.31 0.95 20.78
N GLY A 422 -13.46 0.89 21.79
CA GLY A 422 -13.89 1.05 23.17
C GLY A 422 -14.41 2.47 23.41
N PRO A 423 -15.32 2.67 24.38
CA PRO A 423 -15.73 4.01 24.76
C PRO A 423 -14.48 4.84 25.10
N PRO A 424 -14.41 6.12 24.69
CA PRO A 424 -13.34 7.00 25.14
C PRO A 424 -13.39 6.98 26.66
N GLY A 425 -12.36 6.42 27.30
CA GLY A 425 -12.43 6.04 28.71
C GLY A 425 -13.02 7.17 29.56
N SER A 426 -14.03 6.85 30.37
CA SER A 426 -14.63 7.78 31.34
C SER A 426 -13.63 8.27 32.40
N ASP A 427 -12.40 7.72 32.40
CA ASP A 427 -11.35 8.00 33.36
C ASP A 427 -10.26 8.92 32.78
N CYS A 428 -10.65 9.96 32.03
CA CYS A 428 -9.82 11.16 31.97
C CYS A 428 -9.92 11.87 33.33
N VAL A 429 -9.28 11.30 34.36
CA VAL A 429 -8.99 12.03 35.60
C VAL A 429 -7.93 13.06 35.21
N ILE A 430 -8.36 14.27 34.92
CA ILE A 430 -7.47 15.43 34.87
C ILE A 430 -7.01 15.63 36.32
N CYS A 431 -5.87 15.05 36.68
CA CYS A 431 -5.21 15.26 37.98
C CYS A 431 -4.52 16.62 38.02
#